data_AF-A0A949F374-F1
#
_entry.id   AF-A0A949F374-F1
#
_cell.length_a   1.000
_cell.length_b   1.000
_cell.length_c   1.000
_cell.angle_alpha   90.00
_cell.angle_beta   90.00
_cell.angle_gamma   90.00
#
_symmetry.space_group_name_H-M   'P 1'
#
loop_
_entity.id
_entity.type
_entity.pdbx_description
1 polymer ?
#
loop_
_entity_poly.entity_id
_entity_poly.type
_entity_poly.pdbx_seq_one_letter_code
_entity_poly.pdbx_strand_id
1 'polypeptide(L)'
;MTDEKRLLTDEHPLIVLPSLAQAVGLNEAIILQQIYYWLQIARKNGTNFRDGHHWTYNTVQQWHDQFPFWGKNTVWRGLHSLERRGLIVTGCFNKLGNDRTKWYRIDFEKLQSLIPQPFTQNGVMPFTQFGVMHLPNLGQP
;
A
#
# COMPACT_ATOMS: atom_id res chain seq x y z
N MET A 1 -35.50 2.49 -2.93
CA MET A 1 -34.03 2.45 -3.15
C MET A 1 -33.47 1.63 -2.00
N THR A 2 -33.01 0.41 -2.26
CA THR A 2 -32.88 -0.65 -1.24
C THR A 2 -31.72 -0.41 -0.26
N ASP A 3 -32.01 -0.60 1.03
CA ASP A 3 -31.07 -0.47 2.16
C ASP A 3 -29.79 -1.31 2.02
N GLU A 4 -29.82 -2.36 1.20
CA GLU A 4 -28.67 -3.22 0.90
C GLU A 4 -27.47 -2.45 0.32
N LYS A 5 -27.73 -1.48 -0.56
CA LYS A 5 -26.67 -0.67 -1.18
C LYS A 5 -25.95 0.19 -0.14
N ARG A 6 -26.72 0.73 0.82
CA ARG A 6 -26.21 1.55 1.94
C ARG A 6 -25.31 0.75 2.87
N LEU A 7 -25.62 -0.53 3.07
CA LEU A 7 -24.87 -1.39 3.97
C LEU A 7 -23.53 -1.87 3.39
N LEU A 8 -23.40 -1.93 2.06
CA LEU A 8 -22.26 -2.61 1.42
C LEU A 8 -21.44 -1.76 0.45
N THR A 9 -21.93 -0.61 -0.02
CA THR A 9 -21.28 0.13 -1.13
C THR A 9 -21.22 1.65 -0.98
N ASP A 10 -21.68 2.20 0.14
CA ASP A 10 -21.68 3.66 0.37
C ASP A 10 -20.30 4.20 0.78
N GLU A 11 -19.36 3.32 1.16
CA GLU A 11 -17.99 3.65 1.51
C GLU A 11 -17.01 3.17 0.43
N HIS A 12 -15.86 3.83 0.34
CA HIS A 12 -14.80 3.40 -0.57
C HIS A 12 -14.26 2.03 -0.14
N PRO A 13 -14.31 1.01 -1.03
CA PRO A 13 -13.90 -0.32 -0.65
C PRO A 13 -12.39 -0.39 -0.40
N LEU A 14 -12.01 -1.12 0.64
CA LEU A 14 -10.62 -1.49 0.88
C LEU A 14 -10.23 -2.62 -0.08
N ILE A 15 -9.44 -2.29 -1.10
CA ILE A 15 -8.94 -3.28 -2.05
C ILE A 15 -7.71 -3.97 -1.45
N VAL A 16 -7.66 -5.30 -1.47
CA VAL A 16 -6.49 -6.08 -1.04
C VAL A 16 -6.13 -7.12 -2.10
N LEU A 17 -4.87 -7.15 -2.53
CA LEU A 17 -4.38 -8.16 -3.45
C LEU A 17 -4.19 -9.51 -2.72
N PRO A 18 -4.91 -10.58 -3.09
CA PRO A 18 -4.80 -11.87 -2.38
C PRO A 18 -3.40 -12.47 -2.43
N SER A 19 -2.69 -12.33 -3.56
CA SER A 19 -1.30 -12.78 -3.71
C SER A 19 -0.36 -12.06 -2.75
N LEU A 20 -0.55 -10.76 -2.55
CA LEU A 20 0.21 -9.99 -1.57
C LEU A 20 -0.12 -10.45 -0.15
N ALA A 21 -1.41 -10.59 0.18
CA ALA A 21 -1.85 -11.07 1.50
C ALA A 21 -1.30 -12.46 1.83
N GLN A 22 -1.19 -13.34 0.83
CA GLN A 22 -0.56 -14.65 0.99
C GLN A 22 0.94 -14.55 1.27
N ALA A 23 1.65 -13.64 0.58
CA ALA A 23 3.09 -13.47 0.74
C ALA A 23 3.50 -12.74 2.03
N VAL A 24 2.69 -11.77 2.48
CA VAL A 24 3.05 -10.90 3.61
C VAL A 24 2.15 -10.98 4.83
N GLY A 25 0.98 -11.61 4.73
CA GLY A 25 -0.07 -11.55 5.76
C GLY A 25 -1.12 -10.48 5.41
N LEU A 26 -2.38 -10.72 5.80
CA LEU A 26 -3.51 -9.85 5.43
C LEU A 26 -3.34 -8.42 5.97
N ASN A 27 -3.05 -8.28 7.26
CA ASN A 27 -2.93 -6.97 7.90
C ASN A 27 -1.73 -6.19 7.33
N GLU A 28 -0.61 -6.87 7.16
CA GLU A 28 0.60 -6.35 6.54
C GLU A 28 0.36 -5.90 5.10
N ALA A 29 -0.38 -6.69 4.30
CA ALA A 29 -0.70 -6.35 2.91
C ALA A 29 -1.52 -5.07 2.81
N ILE A 30 -2.56 -4.95 3.65
CA ILE A 30 -3.39 -3.74 3.74
C ILE A 30 -2.54 -2.52 4.09
N ILE A 31 -1.72 -2.61 5.15
CA ILE A 31 -0.85 -1.51 5.59
C ILE A 31 0.16 -1.14 4.49
N LEU A 32 0.77 -2.13 3.86
CA LEU A 32 1.78 -1.92 2.81
C LEU A 32 1.18 -1.23 1.58
N GLN A 33 -0.03 -1.62 1.16
CA GLN A 33 -0.76 -0.94 0.08
C GLN A 33 -1.15 0.49 0.47
N GLN A 34 -1.53 0.73 1.72
CA GLN A 34 -1.85 2.09 2.17
C GLN A 34 -0.60 2.98 2.20
N ILE A 35 0.56 2.44 2.61
CA ILE A 35 1.85 3.14 2.49
C ILE A 35 2.12 3.46 1.01
N TYR A 36 1.91 2.50 0.11
CA TYR A 36 2.09 2.70 -1.33
C TYR A 36 1.21 3.82 -1.87
N TYR A 37 -0.06 3.89 -1.49
CA TYR A 37 -0.97 4.98 -1.87
C TYR A 37 -0.41 6.36 -1.49
N TRP A 38 0.04 6.54 -0.25
CA TRP A 38 0.62 7.81 0.18
C TRP A 38 1.93 8.16 -0.53
N LEU A 39 2.75 7.15 -0.84
CA LEU A 39 3.96 7.35 -1.66
C LEU A 39 3.61 7.84 -3.07
N GLN A 40 2.52 7.35 -3.67
CA GLN A 40 2.06 7.84 -4.98
C GLN A 40 1.61 9.29 -4.92
N ILE A 41 0.93 9.70 -3.85
CA ILE A 41 0.56 11.11 -3.63
C ILE A 41 1.81 11.98 -3.49
N ALA A 42 2.76 11.56 -2.64
CA ALA A 42 4.02 12.29 -2.44
C ALA A 42 4.80 12.45 -3.76
N ARG A 43 4.89 11.40 -4.56
CA ARG A 43 5.51 11.42 -5.91
C ARG A 43 4.80 12.39 -6.84
N LYS A 44 3.47 12.28 -6.95
CA LYS A 44 2.64 13.14 -7.79
C LYS A 44 2.79 14.62 -7.44
N ASN A 45 2.89 14.92 -6.15
CA ASN A 45 2.99 16.28 -5.64
C ASN A 45 4.43 16.80 -5.56
N GLY A 46 5.44 15.96 -5.85
CA GLY A 46 6.85 16.33 -5.69
C GLY A 46 7.27 16.60 -4.25
N THR A 47 6.56 16.05 -3.26
CA THR A 47 6.81 16.28 -1.83
C THR A 47 7.52 15.09 -1.16
N ASN A 48 7.98 15.32 0.07
CA ASN A 48 8.58 14.28 0.93
C ASN A 48 9.74 13.52 0.29
N PHE A 49 10.48 14.18 -0.61
CA PHE A 49 11.66 13.61 -1.25
C PHE A 49 12.90 13.86 -0.37
N ARG A 50 13.53 12.79 0.11
CA ARG A 50 14.74 12.81 0.95
C ARG A 50 15.62 11.60 0.67
N ASP A 51 16.92 11.83 0.68
CA ASP A 51 17.95 10.80 0.45
C ASP A 51 17.69 9.97 -0.83
N GLY A 52 17.28 10.64 -1.90
CA GLY A 52 16.99 10.00 -3.19
C GLY A 52 15.65 9.26 -3.27
N HIS A 53 14.81 9.33 -2.23
CA HIS A 53 13.56 8.56 -2.13
C HIS A 53 12.37 9.45 -1.75
N HIS A 54 11.18 9.10 -2.22
CA HIS A 54 9.94 9.62 -1.65
C HIS A 54 9.53 8.84 -0.41
N TRP A 55 8.94 9.53 0.55
CA TRP A 55 8.51 8.99 1.82
C TRP A 55 7.07 9.38 2.14
N THR A 56 6.41 8.55 2.94
CA THR A 56 5.21 8.94 3.69
C THR A 56 5.54 8.95 5.17
N TYR A 57 4.79 9.70 5.97
CA TYR A 57 5.00 9.78 7.40
C TYR A 57 3.68 9.79 8.14
N ASN A 58 3.63 9.08 9.27
CA ASN A 58 2.47 9.02 10.13
C ASN A 58 2.89 8.50 11.51
N THR A 59 2.20 8.96 12.55
CA THR A 59 2.19 8.29 13.85
C THR A 59 1.38 6.99 13.78
N VAL A 60 1.58 6.09 14.75
CA VAL A 60 0.74 4.88 14.88
C VAL A 60 -0.74 5.24 15.06
N GLN A 61 -1.04 6.38 15.69
CA GLN A 61 -2.41 6.87 15.82
C GLN A 61 -3.02 7.24 14.47
N GLN A 62 -2.31 8.03 13.66
CA GLN A 62 -2.78 8.41 12.32
C GLN A 62 -2.93 7.21 11.37
N TRP A 63 -2.13 6.17 11.55
CA TRP A 63 -2.36 4.90 10.84
C TRP A 63 -3.62 4.19 11.34
N HIS A 64 -3.85 4.15 12.63
CA HIS A 64 -5.06 3.56 13.20
C HIS A 64 -6.34 4.29 12.76
N ASP A 65 -6.30 5.60 12.64
CA ASP A 65 -7.46 6.39 12.19
C ASP A 65 -7.88 6.04 10.73
N GLN A 66 -6.98 5.45 9.94
CA GLN A 66 -7.27 4.91 8.60
C GLN A 66 -7.81 3.47 8.62
N PHE A 67 -7.68 2.76 9.74
CA PHE A 67 -8.12 1.38 9.92
C PHE A 67 -8.95 1.24 11.21
N PRO A 68 -10.10 1.94 11.33
CA PRO A 68 -10.86 2.01 12.59
C PRO A 68 -11.46 0.67 13.02
N PHE A 69 -11.44 -0.34 12.16
CA PHE A 69 -11.84 -1.72 12.44
C PHE A 69 -10.76 -2.55 13.15
N TRP A 70 -9.54 -2.01 13.34
CA TRP A 70 -8.47 -2.65 14.10
C TRP A 70 -8.15 -1.89 15.37
N GLY A 71 -7.78 -2.62 16.43
CA GLY A 71 -7.13 -1.99 17.58
C GLY A 71 -5.76 -1.42 17.21
N LYS A 72 -5.36 -0.32 17.87
CA LYS A 72 -4.06 0.35 17.68
C LYS A 72 -2.84 -0.60 17.73
N ASN A 73 -2.90 -1.61 18.60
CA ASN A 73 -1.84 -2.63 18.72
C ASN A 73 -1.74 -3.54 17.48
N THR A 74 -2.83 -3.75 16.73
CA THR A 74 -2.79 -4.53 15.48
C THR A 74 -2.07 -3.75 14.38
N VAL A 75 -2.35 -2.45 14.27
CA VAL A 75 -1.66 -1.54 13.35
C VAL A 75 -0.17 -1.47 13.69
N TRP A 76 0.17 -1.29 14.97
CA TRP A 76 1.56 -1.28 15.41
C TRP A 76 2.28 -2.60 15.10
N ARG A 77 1.65 -3.75 15.39
CA ARG A 77 2.22 -5.08 15.08
C ARG A 77 2.44 -5.26 13.57
N GLY A 78 1.51 -4.82 12.73
CA GLY A 78 1.65 -4.90 11.28
C GLY A 78 2.79 -4.05 10.74
N LEU A 79 2.90 -2.77 11.18
CA LEU A 79 4.02 -1.90 10.82
C LEU A 79 5.37 -2.48 11.29
N HIS A 80 5.43 -2.95 12.54
CA HIS A 80 6.64 -3.54 13.10
C HIS A 80 7.03 -4.85 12.40
N SER A 81 6.05 -5.67 12.00
CA SER A 81 6.24 -6.89 11.21
C SER A 81 6.86 -6.59 9.85
N LEU A 82 6.29 -5.63 9.12
CA LEU A 82 6.82 -5.17 7.83
C LEU A 82 8.24 -4.63 7.94
N GLU A 83 8.53 -3.84 8.98
CA GLU A 83 9.86 -3.27 9.23
C GLU A 83 10.87 -4.36 9.55
N ARG A 84 10.56 -5.28 10.47
CA ARG A 84 11.44 -6.40 10.82
C ARG A 84 11.78 -7.31 9.65
N ARG A 85 10.86 -7.42 8.67
CA ARG A 85 11.07 -8.20 7.45
C ARG A 85 11.80 -7.44 6.35
N GLY A 86 12.08 -6.15 6.56
CA GLY A 86 12.72 -5.27 5.59
C GLY A 86 11.82 -4.90 4.41
N LEU A 87 10.50 -5.07 4.52
CA LEU A 87 9.56 -4.71 3.45
C LEU A 87 9.25 -3.22 3.42
N ILE A 88 9.38 -2.57 4.58
CA ILE A 88 9.38 -1.13 4.70
C ILE A 88 10.69 -0.68 5.35
N VAL A 89 11.23 0.41 4.82
CA VAL A 89 12.37 1.11 5.42
C VAL A 89 11.81 2.29 6.20
N THR A 90 12.38 2.52 7.38
CA THR A 90 11.95 3.62 8.24
C THR A 90 13.03 4.68 8.37
N GLY A 91 12.59 5.93 8.56
CA GLY A 91 13.46 7.08 8.73
C GLY A 91 12.94 8.02 9.82
N CYS A 92 13.83 8.88 10.30
CA CYS A 92 13.49 9.96 11.22
C CYS A 92 13.92 11.29 10.59
N PHE A 93 12.93 12.06 10.14
CA PHE A 93 13.16 13.34 9.46
C PHE A 93 12.46 14.51 10.17
N ASN A 94 12.07 14.27 11.43
CA ASN A 94 11.36 15.24 12.25
C ASN A 94 12.34 16.29 12.78
N LYS A 95 11.88 17.54 12.86
CA LYS A 95 12.71 18.66 13.37
C LYS A 95 12.68 18.76 14.90
N LEU A 96 11.65 18.21 15.54
CA LEU A 96 11.42 18.29 16.98
C LEU A 96 11.64 16.92 17.63
N GLY A 97 12.36 16.89 18.76
CA GLY A 97 12.72 15.64 19.44
C GLY A 97 11.55 14.87 20.07
N ASN A 98 10.40 15.52 20.31
CA ASN A 98 9.19 14.87 20.84
C ASN A 98 8.19 14.47 19.74
N ASP A 99 8.56 14.61 18.47
CA ASP A 99 7.72 14.19 17.36
C ASP A 99 7.80 12.67 17.18
N ARG A 100 6.70 11.98 17.50
CA ARG A 100 6.57 10.52 17.40
C ARG A 100 6.24 10.04 15.98
N THR A 101 6.22 10.95 15.01
CA THR A 101 6.00 10.61 13.60
C THR A 101 7.16 9.77 13.09
N LYS A 102 6.85 8.68 12.38
CA LYS A 102 7.87 7.87 11.71
C LYS A 102 7.68 8.01 10.21
N TRP A 103 8.78 8.03 9.48
CA TRP A 103 8.76 8.07 8.02
C TRP A 103 8.94 6.66 7.48
N TYR A 104 8.24 6.35 6.41
CA TYR A 104 8.17 5.03 5.79
C TYR A 104 8.34 5.14 4.28
N ARG A 105 9.08 4.19 3.72
CA ARG A 105 9.07 3.87 2.29
C ARG A 105 9.04 2.36 2.10
N ILE A 106 8.67 1.90 0.91
CA ILE A 106 8.69 0.48 0.57
C ILE A 106 10.07 0.10 0.03
N ASP A 107 10.54 -1.07 0.43
CA ASP A 107 11.66 -1.75 -0.23
C ASP A 107 11.09 -2.66 -1.34
N PHE A 108 11.10 -2.15 -2.58
CA PHE A 108 10.53 -2.87 -3.71
C PHE A 108 11.37 -4.07 -4.13
N GLU A 109 12.68 -4.04 -3.93
CA GLU A 109 13.57 -5.17 -4.21
C GLU A 109 13.25 -6.32 -3.25
N LYS A 110 13.13 -6.01 -1.95
CA LYS A 110 12.73 -7.00 -0.96
C LYS A 110 11.34 -7.55 -1.22
N LEU A 111 10.37 -6.69 -1.54
CA LEU A 111 9.01 -7.11 -1.87
C LEU A 111 8.97 -8.03 -3.10
N GLN A 112 9.71 -7.69 -4.16
CA GLN A 112 9.80 -8.49 -5.38
C GLN A 112 10.41 -9.87 -5.11
N SER A 113 11.38 -9.96 -4.19
CA SER A 113 11.96 -11.25 -3.80
C SER A 113 10.98 -12.20 -3.08
N LEU A 114 9.88 -11.68 -2.51
CA LEU A 114 8.88 -12.47 -1.78
C LEU A 114 7.71 -12.92 -2.65
N ILE A 115 7.45 -12.24 -3.77
CA ILE A 115 6.36 -12.56 -4.68
C ILE A 115 6.98 -13.31 -5.85
N PRO A 116 6.84 -14.65 -5.92
CA PRO A 116 7.28 -15.39 -7.09
C PRO A 116 6.61 -14.79 -8.31
N GLN A 117 7.40 -14.36 -9.29
CA GLN A 117 6.82 -14.02 -10.59
C GLN A 117 6.11 -15.28 -11.09
N PRO A 118 4.85 -15.23 -11.51
CA PRO A 118 4.26 -16.35 -12.22
C PRO A 118 5.18 -16.64 -13.41
N PHE A 119 5.72 -17.86 -13.46
CA PHE A 119 6.58 -18.33 -14.54
C PHE A 119 5.91 -18.01 -15.87
N THR A 120 6.54 -17.14 -16.67
CA THR A 120 6.13 -16.90 -18.06
C THR A 120 6.58 -18.08 -18.92
N GLN A 121 5.81 -19.17 -18.92
CA GLN A 121 5.81 -20.02 -20.11
C GLN A 121 5.18 -19.16 -21.23
N ASN A 122 5.99 -18.76 -22.20
CA ASN A 122 5.63 -17.96 -23.37
C ASN A 122 5.68 -16.42 -23.19
N GLY A 123 6.86 -15.86 -22.91
CA GLY A 123 7.33 -14.55 -23.46
C GLY A 123 6.47 -13.28 -23.34
N VAL A 124 5.33 -13.29 -22.64
CA VAL A 124 4.44 -12.13 -22.49
C VAL A 124 4.48 -11.67 -21.04
N MET A 125 4.89 -10.41 -20.84
CA MET A 125 5.04 -9.76 -19.54
C MET A 125 3.67 -9.60 -18.85
N PRO A 126 3.43 -10.13 -17.64
CA PRO A 126 2.20 -9.86 -16.92
C PRO A 126 2.46 -8.81 -15.83
N PHE A 127 2.45 -7.52 -16.18
CA PHE A 127 1.99 -6.47 -15.25
C PHE A 127 1.85 -5.06 -15.87
N THR A 128 2.16 -4.86 -17.15
CA THR A 128 1.86 -3.59 -17.85
C THR A 128 0.41 -3.53 -18.31
N GLN A 129 -0.55 -3.56 -17.37
CA GLN A 129 -1.94 -3.18 -17.66
C GLN A 129 -2.55 -2.27 -16.59
N PHE A 130 -1.74 -1.44 -15.95
CA PHE A 130 -2.22 -0.23 -15.26
C PHE A 130 -1.69 0.99 -16.01
N GLY A 131 -2.23 1.26 -17.20
CA GLY A 131 -1.82 2.45 -17.95
C GLY A 131 -2.17 2.50 -19.44
N VAL A 132 -3.26 1.89 -19.91
CA VAL A 132 -3.99 2.34 -21.12
C VAL A 132 -5.36 1.64 -21.09
N MET A 133 -6.42 2.39 -20.81
CA MET A 133 -7.76 1.97 -21.20
C MET A 133 -7.84 2.07 -22.73
N HIS A 134 -7.58 0.98 -23.44
CA HIS A 134 -8.10 0.82 -24.79
C HIS A 134 -9.40 0.02 -24.67
N LEU A 135 -10.53 0.72 -24.77
CA LEU A 135 -11.84 0.09 -24.92
C LEU A 135 -11.82 -0.70 -26.25
N PRO A 136 -12.04 -2.02 -26.26
CA PRO A 136 -12.28 -2.72 -27.51
C PRO A 136 -13.60 -2.21 -28.08
N ASN A 137 -13.53 -1.79 -29.35
CA ASN A 137 -14.66 -1.41 -30.19
C ASN A 137 -15.71 -2.54 -30.17
N LEU A 138 -16.81 -2.33 -29.44
CA LEU A 138 -17.96 -3.21 -29.51
C LEU A 138 -18.65 -2.94 -30.84
N GLY A 139 -18.35 -3.81 -31.80
CA GLY A 139 -19.06 -3.89 -33.07
C GLY A 139 -20.57 -3.93 -32.82
N GLN A 140 -21.26 -3.02 -33.48
CA GLN A 140 -22.70 -3.04 -33.66
C GLN A 140 -23.10 -4.30 -34.44
N PRO A 141 -24.23 -4.92 -34.11
CA PRO A 141 -25.23 -5.28 -35.10
C PRO A 141 -26.19 -4.11 -35.36
#